data_AF-A0A2P2KHI3-F1
#
_entry.id   AF-A0A2P2KHI3-F1
#
_cell.length_a   1.000
_cell.length_b   1.000
_cell.length_c   1.000
_cell.angle_alpha   90.00
_cell.angle_beta   90.00
_cell.angle_gamma   90.00
#
_symmetry.space_group_name_H-M   'P 1'
#
loop_
_entity.id
_entity.type
_entity.pdbx_description
1 polymer ?
#
loop_
_entity_poly.entity_id
_entity_poly.type
_entity_poly.pdbx_seq_one_letter_code
_entity_poly.pdbx_strand_id
1 'polypeptide(L)'
;MINFSTVWQGLHHILDQRMLNLCNELYDSTDEYTDKWLSSARSFLEQCSGMNEDSSNCCSSAGKSINHIDTNFNHINILVTSGSLVPSLVKCLLFRLDGLIAHGNVYSSWEVGKPQCFQWIKERFHSPNFRFCVIGDGWEECEAAQAMRWPFVKIDLRPGSSHRFPGLTLKTLGYYFAIVYGSPDTENDEDKSSSQM
;
A
#
# COMPACT_ATOMS: atom_id res chain seq x y z
N MET A 1 20.14 15.47 -2.56
CA MET A 1 18.74 15.08 -2.24
C MET A 1 17.96 15.23 -3.55
N ILE A 2 17.57 14.13 -4.18
CA ILE A 2 16.88 14.17 -5.49
C ILE A 2 15.41 14.45 -5.23
N ASN A 3 14.90 15.60 -5.70
CA ASN A 3 13.48 15.93 -5.60
C ASN A 3 12.73 15.25 -6.76
N PHE A 4 11.79 14.36 -6.43
CA PHE A 4 10.99 13.62 -7.41
C PHE A 4 10.12 14.51 -8.30
N SER A 5 9.65 15.67 -7.81
CA SER A 5 8.91 16.61 -8.65
C SER A 5 9.78 17.17 -9.77
N THR A 6 11.07 17.40 -9.50
CA THR A 6 12.05 17.84 -10.50
C THR A 6 12.41 16.74 -11.48
N VAL A 7 12.44 15.47 -11.04
CA VAL A 7 12.65 14.34 -11.95
C VAL A 7 11.46 14.14 -12.88
N TRP A 8 10.23 14.24 -12.36
CA TRP A 8 9.01 14.16 -13.17
C TRP A 8 8.89 15.32 -14.17
N GLN A 9 9.13 16.55 -13.72
CA GLN A 9 9.19 17.73 -14.59
C GLN A 9 10.32 17.61 -15.63
N GLY A 10 11.47 17.08 -15.24
CA GLY A 10 12.57 16.76 -16.15
C GLY A 10 12.21 15.66 -17.15
N LEU A 11 11.41 14.67 -16.74
CA LEU A 11 10.91 13.60 -17.60
C LEU A 11 10.02 14.17 -18.71
N HIS A 12 9.09 15.08 -18.38
CA HIS A 12 8.24 15.78 -19.35
C HIS A 12 9.03 16.66 -20.32
N HIS A 13 10.23 17.11 -19.94
CA HIS A 13 11.13 17.85 -20.83
C HIS A 13 11.98 16.93 -21.73
N ILE A 14 12.18 15.66 -21.34
CA ILE A 14 12.96 14.67 -22.09
C ILE A 14 12.07 13.85 -23.03
N LEU A 15 10.84 13.55 -22.61
CA LEU A 15 9.87 12.78 -23.37
C LEU A 15 8.99 13.73 -24.17
N ASP A 16 9.14 13.72 -25.49
CA ASP A 16 8.23 14.46 -26.37
C ASP A 16 6.80 13.87 -26.30
N GLN A 17 5.82 14.59 -26.85
CA GLN A 17 4.42 14.15 -26.86
C GLN A 17 4.23 12.76 -27.49
N ARG A 18 5.07 12.38 -28.46
CA ARG A 18 5.02 11.05 -29.08
C ARG A 18 5.49 9.97 -28.12
N MET A 19 6.59 10.21 -27.39
CA MET A 19 7.08 9.29 -26.38
C MET A 19 6.08 9.11 -25.24
N LEU A 20 5.42 10.18 -24.80
CA LEU A 20 4.36 10.10 -23.80
C LEU A 20 3.18 9.23 -24.27
N ASN A 21 2.73 9.42 -25.52
CA ASN A 21 1.68 8.58 -26.10
C ASN A 21 2.09 7.11 -26.18
N LEU A 22 3.30 6.82 -26.65
CA LEU A 22 3.83 5.45 -26.69
C LEU A 22 3.93 4.83 -25.29
N CYS A 23 4.37 5.59 -24.29
CA CYS A 23 4.40 5.13 -22.90
C CYS A 23 2.99 4.82 -22.36
N ASN A 24 1.98 5.62 -22.74
CA ASN A 24 0.59 5.36 -22.37
C ASN A 24 0.08 4.07 -23.01
N GLU A 25 0.29 3.90 -24.32
CA GLU A 25 -0.10 2.67 -25.04
C GLU A 25 0.59 1.42 -24.47
N LEU A 26 1.88 1.52 -24.16
CA LEU A 26 2.64 0.44 -23.53
C LEU A 26 2.08 0.10 -22.14
N TYR A 27 1.72 1.11 -21.34
CA TYR A 27 1.10 0.90 -20.03
C TYR A 27 -0.24 0.19 -20.17
N ASP A 28 -1.10 0.67 -21.07
CA ASP A 28 -2.45 0.13 -21.25
C ASP A 28 -2.41 -1.32 -21.78
N SER A 29 -1.54 -1.60 -22.76
CA SER A 29 -1.33 -2.95 -23.29
C SER A 29 -0.74 -3.89 -22.25
N THR A 30 0.20 -3.42 -21.42
CA THR A 30 0.77 -4.22 -20.32
C THR A 30 -0.28 -4.50 -19.25
N ASP A 31 -1.10 -3.52 -18.89
CA ASP A 31 -2.15 -3.68 -17.90
C ASP A 31 -3.25 -4.64 -18.38
N GLU A 32 -3.63 -4.57 -19.66
CA GLU A 32 -4.53 -5.55 -20.28
C GLU A 32 -3.93 -6.97 -20.27
N TYR A 33 -2.66 -7.12 -20.66
CA TYR A 33 -1.98 -8.43 -20.65
C TYR A 33 -1.82 -9.02 -19.24
N THR A 34 -1.81 -8.18 -18.20
CA THR A 34 -1.66 -8.60 -16.81
C THR A 34 -2.98 -8.72 -16.06
N ASP A 35 -4.10 -8.85 -16.78
CA ASP A 35 -5.46 -8.95 -16.21
C ASP A 35 -5.79 -7.78 -15.28
N LYS A 36 -5.41 -6.55 -15.68
CA LYS A 36 -5.63 -5.31 -14.91
C LYS A 36 -4.91 -5.28 -13.56
N TRP A 37 -3.83 -6.04 -13.41
CA TRP A 37 -3.06 -6.06 -12.17
C TRP A 37 -2.56 -4.67 -11.77
N LEU A 38 -1.94 -3.94 -12.71
CA LEU A 38 -1.27 -2.68 -12.41
C LEU A 38 -2.27 -1.61 -12.00
N SER A 39 -3.34 -1.43 -12.78
CA SER A 39 -4.40 -0.48 -12.48
C SER A 39 -5.13 -0.82 -11.17
N SER A 40 -5.36 -2.11 -10.91
CA SER A 40 -6.00 -2.57 -9.66
C SER A 40 -5.12 -2.35 -8.42
N ALA A 41 -3.82 -2.67 -8.51
CA ALA A 41 -2.87 -2.41 -7.43
C ALA A 41 -2.72 -0.91 -7.15
N ARG A 42 -2.72 -0.10 -8.21
CA ARG A 42 -2.68 1.36 -8.10
C ARG A 42 -3.92 1.91 -7.41
N SER A 43 -5.12 1.51 -7.84
CA SER A 43 -6.39 1.92 -7.20
C SER A 43 -6.42 1.52 -5.73
N PHE A 44 -5.90 0.34 -5.39
CA PHE A 44 -5.77 -0.09 -4.00
C PHE A 44 -4.85 0.85 -3.19
N LEU A 45 -3.71 1.27 -3.74
CA LEU A 45 -2.82 2.24 -3.08
C LEU A 45 -3.47 3.64 -2.93
N GLU A 46 -4.25 4.07 -3.92
CA GLU A 46 -5.02 5.33 -3.89
C GLU A 46 -6.06 5.30 -2.75
N GLN A 47 -6.78 4.18 -2.61
CA GLN A 47 -7.73 3.96 -1.51
C GLN A 47 -7.04 3.97 -0.15
N CYS A 48 -5.86 3.35 -0.02
CA CYS A 48 -5.06 3.44 1.21
C CYS A 48 -4.75 4.91 1.55
N SER A 49 -4.33 5.71 0.57
CA SER A 49 -3.97 7.12 0.80
C SER A 49 -5.15 8.04 1.13
N GLY A 50 -6.39 7.53 1.21
CA GLY A 50 -7.57 8.34 1.49
C GLY A 50 -7.95 9.27 0.35
N MET A 51 -7.46 9.00 -0.86
CA MET A 51 -7.80 9.77 -2.06
C MET A 51 -9.20 9.34 -2.53
N ASN A 52 -10.22 9.76 -1.79
CA ASN A 52 -11.61 9.60 -2.21
C ASN A 52 -11.88 10.52 -3.41
N GLU A 53 -12.51 9.97 -4.44
CA GLU A 53 -13.12 10.72 -5.52
C GLU A 53 -14.22 11.63 -4.95
N ASP A 54 -13.87 12.86 -4.61
CA ASP A 54 -14.84 13.94 -4.59
C ASP A 54 -15.23 14.24 -6.05
N SER A 55 -16.24 13.53 -6.58
CA SER A 55 -17.29 14.01 -7.50
C SER A 55 -17.77 12.95 -8.51
N SER A 56 -18.79 12.17 -8.13
CA SER A 56 -19.94 11.97 -9.03
C SER A 56 -21.22 11.79 -8.22
N ASN A 57 -22.18 12.70 -8.41
CA ASN A 57 -23.39 12.82 -7.61
C ASN A 57 -24.63 12.29 -8.36
N CYS A 58 -25.64 11.88 -7.58
CA CYS A 58 -27.01 11.44 -7.93
C CYS A 58 -27.14 9.98 -8.45
N CYS A 59 -28.01 9.10 -7.92
CA CYS A 59 -29.35 9.34 -7.36
C CYS A 59 -29.83 8.19 -6.43
N SER A 60 -30.59 8.58 -5.38
CA SER A 60 -31.75 7.89 -4.77
C SER A 60 -31.74 6.37 -4.51
N SER A 61 -31.59 5.97 -3.24
CA SER A 61 -32.66 5.30 -2.47
C SER A 61 -32.24 5.10 -1.02
N ALA A 62 -33.13 5.50 -0.10
CA ALA A 62 -33.01 5.33 1.34
C ALA A 62 -32.81 3.85 1.72
N GLY A 63 -31.83 3.57 2.60
CA GLY A 63 -31.64 2.24 3.17
C GLY A 63 -30.38 2.14 4.04
N LYS A 64 -30.54 2.40 5.34
CA LYS A 64 -29.61 2.07 6.46
C LYS A 64 -28.12 2.39 6.22
N SER A 65 -27.73 3.60 6.62
CA SER A 65 -26.37 3.93 7.02
C SER A 65 -25.95 3.05 8.21
N ILE A 66 -25.29 1.93 7.93
CA ILE A 66 -24.55 1.19 8.94
C ILE A 66 -23.27 1.99 9.20
N ASN A 67 -23.26 2.72 10.31
CA ASN A 67 -22.14 3.28 11.05
C ASN A 67 -20.75 3.04 10.41
N HIS A 68 -20.35 3.91 9.49
CA HIS A 68 -18.94 4.04 9.11
C HIS A 68 -18.27 4.77 10.27
N ILE A 69 -17.67 4.03 11.19
CA ILE A 69 -16.76 4.62 12.19
C ILE A 69 -15.51 5.00 11.40
N ASP A 70 -15.56 6.16 10.73
CA ASP A 70 -14.41 6.84 10.16
C ASP A 70 -13.54 7.35 11.32
N THR A 71 -12.81 6.43 11.95
CA THR A 71 -11.55 6.81 12.56
C THR A 71 -10.62 7.13 11.38
N ASN A 72 -10.34 8.43 11.16
CA ASN A 72 -9.46 8.93 10.11
C ASN A 72 -8.05 8.34 10.27
N PHE A 73 -7.82 7.13 9.76
CA PHE A 73 -6.49 6.53 9.65
C PHE A 73 -5.79 7.11 8.42
N ASN A 74 -4.64 7.73 8.64
CA ASN A 74 -3.78 8.14 7.54
C ASN A 74 -2.84 6.99 7.18
N HIS A 75 -3.07 6.32 6.05
CA HIS A 75 -2.18 5.25 5.61
C HIS A 75 -0.99 5.82 4.84
N ILE A 76 0.17 5.24 5.08
CA ILE A 76 1.41 5.59 4.40
C ILE A 76 1.86 4.37 3.60
N ASN A 77 1.97 4.54 2.28
CA ASN A 77 2.52 3.51 1.40
C ASN A 77 4.06 3.57 1.43
N ILE A 78 4.68 2.41 1.61
CA ILE A 78 6.14 2.22 1.65
C ILE A 78 6.49 1.08 0.69
N LEU A 79 7.49 1.30 -0.16
CA LEU A 79 8.01 0.29 -1.08
C LEU A 79 9.34 -0.25 -0.55
N VAL A 80 9.42 -1.58 -0.36
CA VAL A 80 10.69 -2.28 -0.10
C VAL A 80 10.95 -3.24 -1.26
N THR A 81 12.05 -3.04 -1.96
CA THR A 81 12.38 -3.78 -3.19
C THR A 81 13.77 -4.38 -3.11
N SER A 82 13.93 -5.61 -3.60
CA SER A 82 15.24 -6.25 -3.70
C SER A 82 16.09 -5.66 -4.83
N GLY A 83 15.53 -4.83 -5.73
CA GLY A 83 16.32 -4.15 -6.76
C GLY A 83 17.11 -2.95 -6.23
N SER A 84 18.12 -2.51 -6.97
CA SER A 84 18.89 -1.30 -6.63
C SER A 84 18.01 -0.04 -6.63
N LEU A 85 18.38 0.94 -5.80
CA LEU A 85 17.54 2.10 -5.52
C LEU A 85 17.23 2.93 -6.78
N VAL A 86 18.25 3.35 -7.54
CA VAL A 86 18.06 4.24 -8.70
C VAL A 86 17.12 3.63 -9.76
N PRO A 87 17.31 2.39 -10.26
CA PRO A 87 16.36 1.76 -11.17
C PRO A 87 14.97 1.56 -10.57
N SER A 88 14.86 1.32 -9.26
CA SER A 88 13.57 1.16 -8.59
C SER A 88 12.77 2.47 -8.55
N LEU A 89 13.45 3.60 -8.31
CA LEU A 89 12.85 4.94 -8.39
C LEU A 89 12.36 5.24 -9.81
N VAL A 90 13.14 4.88 -10.83
CA VAL A 90 12.72 5.01 -12.25
C VAL A 90 11.50 4.15 -12.54
N LYS A 91 11.45 2.90 -12.06
CA LYS A 91 10.26 2.04 -12.19
C LYS A 91 9.03 2.69 -11.55
N CYS A 92 9.16 3.29 -10.37
CA CYS A 92 8.04 3.98 -9.73
C CYS A 92 7.47 5.10 -10.64
N LEU A 93 8.33 5.86 -11.32
CA LEU A 93 7.89 6.90 -12.26
C LEU A 93 7.22 6.29 -13.50
N LEU A 94 7.83 5.25 -14.11
CA LEU A 94 7.29 4.58 -15.29
C LEU A 94 5.91 3.95 -15.03
N PHE A 95 5.71 3.37 -13.84
CA PHE A 95 4.44 2.80 -13.42
C PHE A 95 3.51 3.79 -12.71
N ARG A 96 3.86 5.09 -12.72
CA ARG A 96 3.05 6.20 -12.18
C ARG A 96 2.67 6.03 -10.71
N LEU A 97 3.64 5.61 -9.89
CA LEU A 97 3.51 5.41 -8.44
C LEU A 97 4.04 6.59 -7.62
N ASP A 98 4.60 7.61 -8.26
CA ASP A 98 5.27 8.76 -7.64
C ASP A 98 4.34 9.63 -6.78
N GLY A 99 3.06 9.71 -7.14
CA GLY A 99 2.03 10.38 -6.31
C GLY A 99 1.51 9.53 -5.14
N LEU A 100 1.77 8.22 -5.16
CA LEU A 100 1.22 7.25 -4.19
C LEU A 100 2.26 6.77 -3.18
N ILE A 101 3.53 6.75 -3.57
CA ILE A 101 4.66 6.34 -2.76
C ILE A 101 5.70 7.46 -2.81
N ALA A 102 5.82 8.21 -1.71
CA ALA A 102 6.83 9.24 -1.61
C ALA A 102 8.23 8.65 -1.78
N HIS A 103 9.12 9.37 -2.44
CA HIS A 103 10.50 8.93 -2.68
C HIS A 103 11.28 8.57 -1.41
N GLY A 104 11.03 9.28 -0.31
CA GLY A 104 11.61 8.97 1.00
C GLY A 104 11.08 7.66 1.61
N ASN A 105 10.03 7.07 1.03
CA ASN A 105 9.42 5.81 1.46
C ASN A 105 9.78 4.64 0.53
N VAL A 106 10.80 4.79 -0.31
CA VAL A 106 11.34 3.71 -1.16
C VAL A 106 12.65 3.21 -0.58
N TYR A 107 12.68 1.93 -0.21
CA TYR A 107 13.83 1.26 0.40
C TYR A 107 14.33 0.15 -0.54
N SER A 108 15.65 0.11 -0.75
CA SER A 108 16.32 -0.92 -1.54
C SER A 108 16.97 -1.93 -0.61
N SER A 109 16.48 -3.17 -0.61
CA SER A 109 17.05 -4.27 0.17
C SER A 109 18.20 -4.98 -0.52
N TRP A 110 18.65 -4.53 -1.71
CA TRP A 110 19.70 -5.17 -2.51
C TRP A 110 20.96 -5.56 -1.71
N GLU A 111 21.46 -4.70 -0.82
CA GLU A 111 22.67 -4.97 -0.03
C GLU A 111 22.40 -5.53 1.37
N VAL A 112 21.25 -5.20 1.96
CA VAL A 112 20.98 -5.39 3.39
C VAL A 112 19.86 -6.37 3.70
N GLY A 113 19.09 -6.79 2.70
CA GLY A 113 17.92 -7.64 2.86
C GLY A 113 16.67 -6.89 3.39
N LYS A 114 15.50 -7.49 3.18
CA LYS A 114 14.22 -6.94 3.65
C LYS A 114 14.10 -6.88 5.18
N PRO A 115 14.60 -7.84 5.97
CA PRO A 115 14.56 -7.75 7.43
C PRO A 115 15.19 -6.47 7.98
N GLN A 116 16.35 -6.08 7.46
CA GLN A 116 17.04 -4.85 7.89
C GLN A 116 16.26 -3.60 7.47
N CYS A 117 15.71 -3.57 6.24
CA CYS A 117 14.87 -2.46 5.80
C CYS A 117 13.62 -2.30 6.69
N PHE A 118 12.99 -3.41 7.09
CA PHE A 118 11.82 -3.38 7.97
C PHE A 118 12.20 -2.83 9.36
N GLN A 119 13.38 -3.17 9.87
CA GLN A 119 13.88 -2.60 11.11
C GLN A 119 14.02 -1.07 11.00
N TRP A 120 14.64 -0.56 9.94
CA TRP A 120 14.77 0.89 9.73
C TRP A 120 13.42 1.59 9.55
N ILE A 121 12.44 0.93 8.92
CA ILE A 121 11.08 1.46 8.80
C ILE A 121 10.42 1.54 10.18
N LYS A 122 10.51 0.48 10.98
CA LYS A 122 10.05 0.48 12.37
C LYS A 122 10.72 1.60 13.17
N GLU A 123 12.02 1.81 12.92
CA GLU A 123 12.81 2.85 13.56
C GLU A 123 12.52 4.27 13.07
N ARG A 124 11.91 4.41 11.90
CA ARG A 124 11.46 5.72 11.43
C ARG A 124 10.08 6.06 12.00
N PHE A 125 9.23 5.05 12.16
CA PHE A 125 7.83 5.19 12.58
C PHE A 125 7.59 4.61 13.99
N HIS A 126 8.47 4.92 14.95
CA HIS A 126 8.47 4.39 16.32
C HIS A 126 7.24 4.72 17.19
N SER A 127 6.29 5.53 16.71
CA SER A 127 5.13 5.89 17.53
C SER A 127 4.23 4.66 17.75
N PRO A 128 3.71 4.43 18.97
CA PRO A 128 2.82 3.30 19.27
C PRO A 128 1.53 3.30 18.45
N ASN A 129 1.21 4.43 17.80
CA ASN A 129 0.04 4.59 16.96
C ASN A 129 0.22 4.01 15.55
N PHE A 130 1.44 3.64 15.14
CA PHE A 130 1.65 3.01 13.84
C PHE A 130 1.44 1.50 13.91
N ARG A 131 0.54 1.02 13.04
CA ARG A 131 0.39 -0.40 12.74
C ARG A 131 0.94 -0.65 11.34
N PHE A 132 1.67 -1.73 11.17
CA PHE A 132 2.32 -2.08 9.92
C PHE A 132 1.60 -3.25 9.28
N CYS A 133 1.61 -3.33 7.95
CA CYS A 133 1.16 -4.51 7.23
C CYS A 133 2.07 -4.69 6.02
N VAL A 134 2.53 -5.92 5.81
CA VAL A 134 3.43 -6.27 4.72
C VAL A 134 2.61 -6.97 3.65
N ILE A 135 2.71 -6.50 2.41
CA ILE A 135 2.06 -7.09 1.23
C ILE A 135 3.15 -7.51 0.26
N GLY A 136 3.16 -8.77 -0.16
CA GLY A 136 4.15 -9.28 -1.09
C GLY A 136 3.94 -10.74 -1.45
N ASP A 137 4.65 -11.23 -2.46
CA ASP A 137 4.53 -12.58 -3.00
C ASP A 137 5.65 -13.53 -2.52
N GLY A 138 6.78 -12.96 -2.10
CA GLY A 138 8.01 -13.64 -1.77
C GLY A 138 8.13 -14.14 -0.34
N TRP A 139 9.09 -15.04 -0.15
CA TRP A 139 9.38 -15.63 1.16
C TRP A 139 10.14 -14.68 2.09
N GLU A 140 11.00 -13.83 1.54
CA GLU A 140 11.87 -12.91 2.29
C GLU A 140 11.05 -11.88 3.08
N GLU A 141 10.03 -11.28 2.45
CA GLU A 141 9.12 -10.36 3.14
C GLU A 141 8.22 -11.05 4.17
N CYS A 142 7.85 -12.31 3.92
CA CYS A 142 7.04 -13.11 4.84
C CYS A 142 7.83 -13.38 6.13
N GLU A 143 9.08 -13.84 6.01
CA GLU A 143 9.96 -14.08 7.15
C GLU A 143 10.24 -12.78 7.92
N ALA A 144 10.54 -11.70 7.22
CA ALA A 144 10.77 -10.39 7.84
C ALA A 144 9.53 -9.87 8.59
N ALA A 145 8.33 -10.03 8.02
CA ALA A 145 7.07 -9.64 8.67
C ALA A 145 6.82 -10.46 9.95
N GLN A 146 7.06 -11.77 9.90
CA GLN A 146 6.93 -12.65 11.07
C GLN A 146 7.89 -12.26 12.19
N ALA A 147 9.16 -11.98 11.87
CA ALA A 147 10.15 -11.52 12.85
C ALA A 147 9.73 -10.20 13.53
N MET A 148 9.07 -9.31 12.79
CA MET A 148 8.56 -8.03 13.31
C MET A 148 7.20 -8.14 14.02
N ARG A 149 6.55 -9.31 13.97
CA ARG A 149 5.14 -9.53 14.37
C ARG A 149 4.18 -8.60 13.63
N TRP A 150 4.39 -8.44 12.33
CA TRP A 150 3.52 -7.67 11.45
C TRP A 150 2.62 -8.60 10.64
N PRO A 151 1.35 -8.24 10.40
CA PRO A 151 0.50 -8.98 9.47
C PRO A 151 1.12 -9.02 8.07
N PHE A 152 1.11 -10.22 7.48
CA PHE A 152 1.60 -10.48 6.12
C PHE A 152 0.46 -10.92 5.22
N VAL A 153 0.22 -10.17 4.16
CA VAL A 153 -0.74 -10.48 3.10
C VAL A 153 0.02 -11.02 1.90
N LYS A 154 -0.09 -12.33 1.68
CA LYS A 154 0.53 -12.98 0.53
C LYS A 154 -0.23 -12.65 -0.74
N ILE A 155 0.50 -12.20 -1.75
CA ILE A 155 0.01 -12.00 -3.11
C ILE A 155 0.31 -13.23 -3.96
N ASP A 156 -0.71 -13.80 -4.58
CA ASP A 156 -0.58 -14.99 -5.44
C ASP A 156 -0.48 -14.58 -6.92
N LEU A 157 0.65 -14.92 -7.54
CA LEU A 157 0.93 -14.61 -8.94
C LEU A 157 0.23 -15.56 -9.93
N ARG A 158 -0.51 -16.56 -9.46
CA ARG A 158 -1.29 -17.46 -10.34
C ARG A 158 -2.58 -16.76 -10.80
N PRO A 159 -2.94 -16.85 -12.10
CA PRO A 159 -4.22 -16.35 -12.59
C PRO A 159 -5.40 -16.99 -11.85
N GLY A 160 -6.43 -16.21 -11.54
CA GLY A 160 -7.67 -16.70 -10.90
C GLY A 160 -7.63 -16.90 -9.39
N SER A 161 -6.53 -16.57 -8.71
CA SER A 161 -6.46 -16.58 -7.24
C SER A 161 -7.16 -15.35 -6.63
N SER A 162 -7.84 -15.54 -5.49
CA SER A 162 -8.55 -14.45 -4.79
C SER A 162 -7.63 -13.49 -4.03
N HIS A 163 -6.39 -13.90 -3.77
CA HIS A 163 -5.36 -13.10 -3.07
C HIS A 163 -4.42 -12.43 -4.08
N ARG A 164 -5.01 -11.77 -5.07
CA ARG A 164 -4.35 -11.15 -6.23
C ARG A 164 -4.91 -9.75 -6.46
N PHE A 165 -4.25 -8.97 -7.29
CA PHE A 165 -4.89 -7.86 -7.99
C PHE A 165 -5.37 -8.28 -9.38
N PRO A 166 -6.63 -7.97 -9.75
CA PRO A 166 -7.72 -7.50 -8.89
C PRO A 166 -8.16 -8.55 -7.85
N GLY A 167 -8.67 -8.11 -6.69
CA GLY A 167 -9.23 -9.00 -5.65
C GLY A 167 -8.90 -8.62 -4.21
N LEU A 168 -7.71 -8.08 -3.95
CA LEU A 168 -7.35 -7.58 -2.62
C LEU A 168 -8.10 -6.27 -2.30
N THR A 169 -8.70 -6.19 -1.11
CA THR A 169 -9.50 -5.02 -0.66
C THR A 169 -9.06 -4.54 0.72
N LEU A 170 -9.36 -3.29 1.08
CA LEU A 170 -9.10 -2.77 2.43
C LEU A 170 -9.78 -3.60 3.54
N LYS A 171 -10.95 -4.17 3.24
CA LYS A 171 -11.64 -5.10 4.15
C LYS A 171 -10.79 -6.34 4.43
N THR A 172 -10.13 -6.88 3.40
CA THR A 172 -9.18 -8.00 3.57
C THR A 172 -8.07 -7.61 4.52
N LEU A 173 -7.46 -6.43 4.37
CA LEU A 173 -6.45 -5.96 5.32
C LEU A 173 -7.00 -5.84 6.73
N GLY A 174 -8.20 -5.30 6.90
CA GLY A 174 -8.86 -5.19 8.19
C GLY A 174 -8.88 -6.51 8.97
N TYR A 175 -9.13 -7.64 8.29
CA TYR A 175 -9.05 -8.97 8.90
C TYR A 175 -7.63 -9.33 9.37
N TYR A 176 -6.60 -9.06 8.55
CA TYR A 176 -5.21 -9.31 8.95
C TYR A 176 -4.77 -8.43 10.12
N PHE A 177 -5.17 -7.15 10.13
CA PHE A 177 -4.91 -6.25 11.25
C PHE A 177 -5.58 -6.76 12.53
N ALA A 178 -6.85 -7.18 12.47
CA ALA A 178 -7.58 -7.70 13.62
C ALA A 178 -6.94 -8.96 14.22
N ILE A 179 -6.38 -9.85 13.38
CA ILE A 179 -5.71 -11.08 13.84
C ILE A 179 -4.42 -10.77 14.60
N VAL A 180 -3.62 -9.80 14.14
CA VAL A 180 -2.27 -9.55 14.69
C VAL A 180 -2.29 -8.48 15.80
N TYR A 181 -3.10 -7.44 15.64
CA TYR A 181 -3.16 -6.31 16.58
C TYR A 181 -4.41 -6.32 17.47
N GLY A 182 -5.34 -7.25 17.26
CA GLY A 182 -6.63 -7.28 17.95
C GLY A 182 -7.69 -6.45 17.25
N SER A 183 -8.96 -6.78 17.52
CA SER A 183 -10.08 -5.94 17.10
C SER A 183 -10.13 -4.70 18.00
N PRO A 184 -10.49 -3.52 17.48
CA PRO A 184 -10.56 -2.29 18.28
C PRO A 184 -11.56 -2.35 19.45
N ASP A 185 -12.42 -3.38 19.52
CA ASP A 185 -13.56 -3.47 20.44
C ASP A 185 -13.32 -4.31 21.72
N THR A 186 -12.08 -4.65 22.08
CA THR A 186 -11.82 -5.54 23.24
C THR A 186 -11.13 -4.89 24.44
N GLU A 187 -11.08 -3.56 24.54
CA GLU A 187 -10.57 -2.87 25.73
C GLU A 187 -11.62 -1.88 26.23
N ASN A 188 -12.62 -2.36 26.99
CA ASN A 188 -13.37 -1.52 27.93
C ASN A 188 -14.24 -2.24 28.99
N ASP A 189 -14.27 -3.58 29.07
CA ASP A 189 -15.24 -4.28 29.95
C ASP A 189 -14.65 -5.23 31.02
N GLU A 190 -13.38 -5.09 31.45
CA GLU A 190 -12.84 -5.94 32.53
C GLU A 190 -12.32 -5.23 33.80
N ASP A 191 -12.55 -3.94 34.00
CA ASP A 191 -12.12 -3.22 35.22
C ASP A 191 -13.25 -2.66 36.11
N LYS A 192 -14.41 -3.32 36.10
CA LYS A 192 -15.47 -3.12 37.12
C LYS A 192 -15.88 -4.43 37.80
N SER A 193 -14.90 -5.13 38.37
CA SER A 193 -15.18 -6.14 39.40
C SER A 193 -14.06 -6.17 40.43
N SER A 194 -13.83 -5.06 41.12
CA SER A 194 -13.32 -5.13 42.48
C SER A 194 -14.00 -4.09 43.36
N SER A 195 -14.41 -4.53 44.53
CA SER A 195 -14.71 -3.70 45.71
C SER A 195 -16.10 -3.05 45.78
N GLN A 196 -17.11 -3.85 46.12
CA GLN A 196 -18.03 -3.45 47.18
C GLN A 196 -18.02 -4.52 48.27
N MET A 197 -17.52 -4.08 49.43
CA MET A 197 -17.77 -4.67 50.75
C MET A 197 -19.27 -4.72 51.05
#